data_AF-A0A7W9W8G7-F1
#
_entry.id   AF-A0A7W9W8G7-F1
#
_cell.length_a   1.000
_cell.length_b   1.000
_cell.length_c   1.000
_cell.angle_alpha   90.00
_cell.angle_beta   90.00
_cell.angle_gamma   90.00
#
_symmetry.space_group_name_H-M   'P 1'
#
loop_
_entity.id
_entity.type
_entity.pdbx_description
1 polymer ?
#
loop_
_entity_poly.entity_id
_entity_poly.type
_entity_poly.pdbx_seq_one_letter_code
_entity_poly.pdbx_strand_id
1 'polypeptide(L)'
;MFEKATRLKLRFETTKGLLSVEDLWELPLTSPTSKVNLDEIARGLHHKVTTQTEVSFVNPTAKSAAAEKDQLALDIVKHVIGVRLAENEAAAKARANAEQKKKILEILDEKDTESLKGKSTEELRAMVAGL
;
A
#
# COMPACT_ATOMS: atom_id res chain seq x y z
N MET A 1 2.57 -17.23 -8.20
CA MET A 1 2.05 -16.22 -9.14
C MET A 1 3.20 -15.42 -9.77
N PHE A 2 3.95 -14.62 -9.00
CA PHE A 2 5.08 -13.82 -9.48
C PHE A 2 6.20 -14.65 -10.14
N GLU A 3 6.52 -15.84 -9.62
CA GLU A 3 7.47 -16.75 -10.26
C GLU A 3 7.06 -17.13 -11.69
N LYS A 4 5.76 -17.39 -11.92
CA LYS A 4 5.25 -17.67 -13.27
C LYS A 4 5.38 -16.43 -14.16
N ALA A 5 5.04 -15.26 -13.63
CA ALA A 5 5.11 -13.99 -14.34
C ALA A 5 6.53 -13.65 -14.82
N THR A 6 7.52 -13.85 -13.95
CA THR A 6 8.93 -13.60 -14.25
C THR A 6 9.48 -14.59 -15.26
N ARG A 7 9.18 -15.88 -15.13
CA ARG A 7 9.53 -16.92 -16.13
C ARG A 7 8.90 -16.64 -17.50
N LEU A 8 7.65 -16.17 -17.52
CA LEU A 8 6.94 -15.80 -18.75
C LEU A 8 7.33 -14.42 -19.31
N LYS A 9 8.17 -13.66 -18.60
CA LYS A 9 8.53 -12.27 -18.91
C LYS A 9 7.28 -11.43 -19.21
N LEU A 10 6.29 -11.51 -18.32
CA LEU A 10 5.03 -10.80 -18.47
C LEU A 10 5.29 -9.29 -18.64
N ARG A 11 4.58 -8.67 -19.58
CA ARG A 11 4.62 -7.23 -19.83
C ARG A 11 3.21 -6.66 -19.87
N PHE A 12 3.05 -5.46 -19.32
CA PHE A 12 1.79 -4.75 -19.25
C PHE A 12 1.83 -3.60 -20.26
N GLU A 13 0.95 -3.64 -21.25
CA GLU A 13 0.79 -2.57 -22.22
C GLU A 13 0.12 -1.36 -21.56
N THR A 14 0.78 -0.21 -21.63
CA THR A 14 0.25 1.06 -21.11
C THR A 14 0.48 2.18 -22.13
N THR A 15 -0.17 3.32 -21.91
CA THR A 15 0.01 4.51 -22.76
C THR A 15 1.45 5.04 -22.79
N LYS A 16 2.27 4.65 -21.82
CA LYS A 16 3.70 5.01 -21.72
C LYS A 16 4.65 3.92 -22.21
N GLY A 17 4.12 2.80 -22.71
CA GLY A 17 4.90 1.66 -23.17
C GLY A 17 4.66 0.40 -22.32
N LEU A 18 5.57 -0.57 -22.49
CA LEU A 18 5.50 -1.86 -21.81
C LEU A 18 6.12 -1.76 -20.42
N LEU A 19 5.35 -2.12 -19.40
CA LEU A 19 5.82 -2.22 -18.02
C LEU A 19 6.11 -3.66 -17.64
N SER A 20 7.12 -3.85 -16.81
CA SER A 20 7.44 -5.11 -16.14
C SER A 20 6.60 -5.31 -14.87
N VAL A 21 6.79 -6.43 -14.19
CA VAL A 21 6.10 -6.71 -12.92
C VAL A 21 6.67 -5.82 -11.81
N GLU A 22 7.96 -5.52 -11.89
CA GLU A 22 8.71 -4.68 -10.98
C GLU A 22 8.22 -3.23 -11.06
N ASP A 23 8.01 -2.72 -12.28
CA ASP A 23 7.53 -1.35 -12.51
C ASP A 23 6.15 -1.09 -11.87
N LEU A 24 5.32 -2.12 -11.68
CA LEU A 24 4.01 -1.98 -11.03
C LEU A 24 4.13 -1.47 -9.59
N TRP A 25 5.22 -1.78 -8.88
CA TRP A 25 5.41 -1.34 -7.50
C TRP A 25 5.66 0.17 -7.40
N GLU A 26 6.19 0.77 -8.47
CA GLU A 26 6.49 2.19 -8.56
C GLU A 26 5.27 3.02 -9.01
N LEU A 27 4.24 2.37 -9.54
CA LEU A 27 3.04 3.05 -10.00
C LEU A 27 2.17 3.56 -8.84
N PRO A 28 1.49 4.70 -9.03
CA PRO A 28 0.48 5.15 -8.09
C PRO A 28 -0.75 4.22 -8.13
N LEU A 29 -1.43 4.07 -6.99
CA LEU A 29 -2.70 3.33 -6.89
C LEU A 29 -3.77 3.97 -7.79
N THR A 30 -3.93 5.28 -7.66
CA THR A 30 -4.79 6.12 -8.50
C THR A 30 -4.00 7.37 -8.88
N SER A 31 -4.28 7.94 -10.06
CA SER A 31 -3.64 9.19 -10.47
C SER A 31 -4.70 10.24 -10.80
N PRO A 32 -4.65 11.43 -10.18
CA PRO A 32 -5.54 12.55 -10.52
C PRO A 32 -5.13 13.25 -11.82
N THR A 33 -3.88 13.10 -12.23
CA THR A 33 -3.37 13.52 -13.55
C THR A 33 -3.41 12.30 -14.48
N SER A 34 -3.55 12.44 -15.81
CA SER A 34 -3.57 11.35 -16.81
C SER A 34 -2.28 10.51 -16.91
N LYS A 35 -1.69 10.10 -15.78
CA LYS A 35 -0.56 9.21 -15.66
C LYS A 35 -1.09 7.80 -15.44
N VAL A 36 -0.41 6.84 -16.06
CA VAL A 36 -0.60 5.41 -15.86
C VAL A 36 -0.61 5.10 -14.36
N ASN A 37 -1.63 4.37 -13.92
CA ASN A 37 -1.83 3.96 -12.53
C ASN A 37 -2.32 2.50 -12.47
N LEU A 38 -2.20 1.89 -11.29
CA LEU A 38 -2.53 0.48 -11.08
C LEU A 38 -4.00 0.16 -11.34
N ASP A 39 -4.89 1.07 -10.97
CA ASP A 39 -6.35 0.94 -11.14
C ASP A 39 -6.78 0.95 -12.63
N GLU A 40 -6.17 1.80 -13.46
CA GLU A 40 -6.37 1.80 -14.91
C GLU A 40 -5.92 0.48 -15.56
N ILE A 41 -4.74 -0.02 -15.18
CA ILE A 41 -4.22 -1.31 -15.68
C ILE A 41 -5.14 -2.46 -15.24
N ALA A 42 -5.57 -2.46 -13.98
CA ALA A 42 -6.48 -3.47 -13.43
C ALA A 42 -7.82 -3.51 -14.19
N ARG A 43 -8.42 -2.34 -14.46
CA ARG A 43 -9.65 -2.25 -15.26
C ARG A 43 -9.47 -2.78 -16.68
N GLY A 44 -8.37 -2.41 -17.33
CA GLY A 44 -8.06 -2.87 -18.69
C GLY A 44 -7.94 -4.40 -18.76
N LEU A 45 -7.22 -5.00 -17.81
CA LEU A 45 -7.08 -6.45 -17.69
C LEU A 45 -8.39 -7.14 -17.32
N HIS A 46 -9.18 -6.56 -16.40
CA HIS A 46 -10.48 -7.08 -16.04
C HIS A 46 -11.43 -7.15 -17.25
N HIS A 47 -11.44 -6.10 -18.06
CA HIS A 47 -12.21 -6.08 -19.31
C HIS A 47 -11.74 -7.17 -20.27
N LYS A 48 -10.41 -7.28 -20.52
CA LYS A 48 -9.84 -8.33 -21.39
C LYS A 48 -10.24 -9.75 -20.94
N VAL A 49 -10.09 -10.04 -19.64
CA VAL A 49 -10.47 -11.34 -19.06
C VAL A 49 -11.97 -11.61 -19.23
N THR A 50 -12.82 -10.61 -18.96
CA THR A 50 -14.27 -10.76 -19.08
C THR A 50 -14.71 -10.98 -20.54
N THR A 51 -14.10 -10.26 -21.49
CA THR A 51 -14.40 -10.45 -22.92
C THR A 51 -13.92 -11.80 -23.45
N GLN A 52 -12.82 -12.35 -22.91
CA GLN A 52 -12.34 -13.68 -23.30
C GLN A 52 -13.16 -14.82 -22.72
N THR A 53 -13.93 -14.56 -21.66
CA THR A 53 -14.89 -15.51 -21.12
C THR A 53 -16.21 -15.55 -21.87
N GLU A 54 -16.46 -14.65 -22.84
CA GLU A 54 -17.56 -14.83 -23.79
C GLU A 54 -17.28 -16.07 -24.65
N VAL A 55 -18.14 -17.06 -24.48
CA VAL A 55 -17.91 -18.46 -24.78
C VAL A 55 -17.74 -18.69 -26.28
N SER A 56 -16.65 -19.35 -26.67
CA SER A 56 -16.60 -19.98 -27.99
C SER A 56 -17.64 -21.11 -28.03
N PHE A 57 -18.76 -20.88 -28.71
CA PHE A 57 -19.80 -21.90 -28.90
C PHE A 57 -19.31 -23.13 -29.72
N VAL A 58 -18.14 -23.03 -30.34
CA VAL A 58 -17.52 -24.10 -31.13
C VAL A 58 -16.55 -24.93 -30.27
N ASN A 59 -15.86 -24.32 -29.30
CA ASN A 59 -14.94 -25.02 -28.37
C ASN A 59 -15.11 -24.48 -26.93
N PRO A 60 -16.13 -24.95 -26.19
CA PRO A 60 -16.50 -24.40 -24.88
C PRO A 60 -15.50 -24.67 -23.74
N THR A 61 -14.47 -25.50 -23.94
CA THR A 61 -13.52 -25.92 -22.88
C THR A 61 -12.10 -25.40 -23.05
N ALA A 62 -11.76 -24.79 -24.19
CA ALA A 62 -10.39 -24.31 -24.44
C ALA A 62 -10.21 -22.87 -23.91
N LYS A 63 -9.80 -22.73 -22.63
CA LYS A 63 -9.15 -21.48 -22.22
C LYS A 63 -7.88 -21.33 -23.03
N SER A 64 -7.79 -20.28 -23.84
CA SER A 64 -6.58 -20.03 -24.62
C SER A 64 -5.42 -19.72 -23.67
N ALA A 65 -4.19 -20.05 -24.07
CA ALA A 65 -3.00 -19.65 -23.33
C ALA A 65 -2.90 -18.12 -23.14
N ALA A 66 -3.59 -17.33 -23.98
CA ALA A 66 -3.73 -15.89 -23.81
C ALA A 66 -4.65 -15.55 -22.62
N ALA A 67 -5.79 -16.23 -22.47
CA ALA A 67 -6.70 -16.02 -21.35
C ALA A 67 -6.07 -16.38 -20.00
N GLU A 68 -5.26 -17.43 -19.95
CA GLU A 68 -4.50 -17.77 -18.73
C GLU A 68 -3.45 -16.71 -18.39
N LYS A 69 -2.79 -16.13 -19.41
CA LYS A 69 -1.83 -15.03 -19.23
C LYS A 69 -2.51 -13.75 -18.75
N ASP A 70 -3.65 -13.40 -19.31
CA ASP A 70 -4.40 -12.20 -18.92
C ASP A 70 -4.98 -12.33 -17.51
N GLN A 71 -5.45 -13.53 -17.14
CA GLN A 71 -5.85 -13.83 -15.76
C GLN A 71 -4.67 -13.70 -14.79
N LEU A 72 -3.52 -14.31 -15.13
CA LEU A 72 -2.31 -14.20 -14.31
C LEU A 72 -1.87 -12.73 -14.15
N ALA A 73 -1.94 -11.95 -15.22
CA ALA A 73 -1.65 -10.52 -15.20
C ALA A 73 -2.59 -9.76 -14.26
N LEU A 74 -3.89 -10.04 -14.33
CA LEU A 74 -4.90 -9.43 -13.47
C LEU A 74 -4.66 -9.77 -11.99
N ASP A 75 -4.35 -11.03 -11.69
CA ASP A 75 -4.11 -11.48 -10.32
C ASP A 75 -2.85 -10.80 -9.72
N ILE A 76 -1.82 -10.60 -10.54
CA ILE A 76 -0.61 -9.86 -10.14
C ILE A 76 -0.94 -8.43 -9.77
N VAL A 77 -1.65 -7.72 -10.64
CA VAL A 77 -2.00 -6.31 -10.40
C VAL A 77 -2.88 -6.18 -9.16
N LYS A 78 -3.87 -7.07 -8.97
CA LYS A 78 -4.70 -7.11 -7.75
C LYS A 78 -3.87 -7.32 -6.49
N HIS A 79 -2.90 -8.22 -6.52
CA HIS A 79 -2.02 -8.46 -5.38
C HIS A 79 -1.18 -7.23 -5.05
N VAL A 80 -0.55 -6.61 -6.06
CA VAL A 80 0.25 -5.39 -5.88
C VAL A 80 -0.61 -4.28 -5.28
N ILE A 81 -1.82 -4.05 -5.80
CA ILE A 81 -2.78 -3.08 -5.25
C ILE A 81 -3.08 -3.39 -3.77
N GLY A 82 -3.37 -4.65 -3.45
CA GLY A 82 -3.67 -5.06 -2.07
C GLY A 82 -2.52 -4.79 -1.10
N VAL A 83 -1.30 -5.14 -1.48
CA VAL A 83 -0.10 -4.88 -0.66
C VAL A 83 0.11 -3.37 -0.48
N ARG A 84 0.04 -2.59 -1.56
CA ARG A 84 0.26 -1.14 -1.54
C ARG A 84 -0.79 -0.39 -0.71
N LEU A 85 -2.05 -0.86 -0.72
CA LEU A 85 -3.09 -0.33 0.16
C LEU A 85 -2.77 -0.59 1.63
N ALA A 86 -2.36 -1.82 1.97
CA ALA A 86 -1.99 -2.18 3.34
C ALA A 86 -0.74 -1.41 3.83
N GLU A 87 0.26 -1.22 2.98
CA GLU A 87 1.44 -0.39 3.28
C GLU A 87 1.06 1.06 3.57
N ASN A 88 0.19 1.65 2.74
CA ASN A 88 -0.28 3.03 2.94
C ASN A 88 -1.06 3.18 4.24
N GLU A 89 -1.94 2.23 4.55
CA GLU A 89 -2.69 2.23 5.81
C GLU A 89 -1.76 2.10 7.03
N ALA A 90 -0.80 1.18 6.98
CA ALA A 90 0.18 0.99 8.03
C ALA A 90 1.05 2.24 8.25
N ALA A 91 1.48 2.89 7.16
CA ALA A 91 2.26 4.13 7.22
C ALA A 91 1.42 5.29 7.82
N ALA A 92 0.16 5.42 7.43
CA ALA A 92 -0.75 6.43 7.99
C ALA A 92 -0.98 6.21 9.49
N LYS A 93 -1.22 4.97 9.91
CA LYS A 93 -1.37 4.60 11.32
C LYS A 93 -0.11 4.86 12.13
N ALA A 94 1.06 4.54 11.58
CA ALA A 94 2.35 4.80 12.24
C ALA A 94 2.57 6.31 12.46
N ARG A 95 2.24 7.15 11.46
CA ARG A 95 2.30 8.62 11.60
C ARG A 95 1.35 9.15 12.65
N ALA A 96 0.08 8.72 12.62
CA ALA A 96 -0.92 9.12 13.61
C ALA A 96 -0.48 8.74 15.05
N ASN A 97 0.02 7.52 15.23
CA ASN A 97 0.53 7.06 16.52
C ASN A 97 1.76 7.87 16.98
N ALA A 98 2.66 8.22 16.06
CA ALA A 98 3.83 9.04 16.38
C ALA A 98 3.43 10.46 16.81
N GLU A 99 2.47 11.07 16.13
CA GLU A 99 1.92 12.39 16.49
C GLU A 99 1.19 12.35 17.85
N GLN A 100 0.39 11.32 18.10
CA GLN A 100 -0.29 11.13 19.39
C GLN A 100 0.73 10.92 20.52
N LYS A 101 1.74 10.06 20.31
CA LYS A 101 2.80 9.82 21.29
C LYS A 101 3.54 11.12 21.63
N LYS A 102 3.86 11.94 20.63
CA LYS A 102 4.52 13.24 20.84
C LYS A 102 3.66 14.15 21.74
N LYS A 103 2.37 14.29 21.44
CA LYS A 103 1.44 15.10 22.26
C LYS A 103 1.33 14.59 23.70
N ILE A 104 1.27 13.27 23.89
CA ILE A 104 1.19 12.68 25.24
C ILE A 104 2.46 12.96 26.03
N LEU A 105 3.64 12.84 25.41
CA LEU A 105 4.92 13.15 26.06
C LEU A 105 5.03 14.62 26.46
N GLU A 106 4.57 15.54 25.60
CA GLU A 106 4.52 16.98 25.92
C GLU A 106 3.61 17.25 27.13
N ILE A 107 2.40 16.66 27.16
CA ILE A 107 1.47 16.81 28.29
C ILE A 107 2.05 16.20 29.58
N LEU A 108 2.75 15.06 29.49
CA LEU A 108 3.39 14.45 30.65
C LEU A 108 4.49 15.34 31.22
N ASP A 109 5.33 15.92 30.36
CA ASP A 109 6.39 16.85 30.79
C ASP A 109 5.80 18.13 31.43
N GLU A 110 4.71 18.65 30.88
CA GLU A 110 3.96 19.76 31.47
C GLU A 110 3.39 19.40 32.85
N LYS A 111 2.77 18.21 32.98
CA LYS A 111 2.21 17.70 34.24
C LYS A 111 3.28 17.49 35.30
N ASP A 112 4.42 16.92 34.93
CA ASP A 112 5.55 16.71 35.82
C ASP A 112 6.12 18.06 36.28
N THR A 113 6.22 19.02 35.37
CA THR A 113 6.62 20.40 35.69
C THR A 113 5.62 21.10 36.61
N GLU A 114 4.31 20.97 36.37
CA GLU A 114 3.27 21.49 37.26
C GLU A 114 3.33 20.86 38.65
N SER A 115 3.54 19.53 38.73
CA SER A 115 3.70 18.81 39.99
C SER A 115 4.91 19.32 40.77
N LEU A 116 6.04 19.54 40.10
CA LEU A 116 7.23 20.12 40.72
C LEU A 116 7.00 21.56 41.18
N LYS A 117 6.31 22.39 40.38
CA LYS A 117 5.94 23.76 40.75
C LYS A 117 4.99 23.83 41.95
N GLY A 118 4.16 22.81 42.14
CA GLY A 118 3.23 22.72 43.27
C GLY A 118 3.86 22.29 44.60
N LYS A 119 5.11 21.78 44.60
CA LYS A 119 5.84 21.38 45.81
C LYS A 119 6.41 22.60 46.55
N SER A 120 6.50 22.49 47.87
CA SER A 120 7.16 23.50 48.70
C SER A 120 8.68 23.52 48.49
N THR A 121 9.33 24.63 48.86
CA THR A 121 10.79 24.80 48.74
C THR A 121 11.58 23.79 49.58
N GLU A 122 11.03 23.35 50.72
CA GLU A 122 11.65 22.34 51.60
C GLU A 122 11.61 20.94 50.96
N GLU A 123 10.46 20.56 50.36
CA GLU A 123 10.30 19.29 49.65
C GLU A 123 11.19 19.20 48.40
N LEU A 124 11.32 20.30 47.65
CA LEU A 124 12.20 20.36 46.49
C LEU A 124 13.68 20.22 46.88
N ARG A 125 14.11 20.82 48.00
CA ARG A 125 15.48 20.65 48.52
C ARG A 125 15.75 19.22 49.01
N ALA A 126 14.77 18.57 49.64
CA ALA A 126 14.89 17.17 50.06
C ALA A 126 15.04 16.22 48.86
N MET A 127 14.33 16.48 47.75
CA MET A 127 14.46 15.70 46.51
C MET A 127 15.84 15.85 45.86
N VAL A 128 16.43 17.06 45.89
CA VAL A 128 17.80 17.30 45.37
C VAL A 128 18.87 16.65 46.25
N ALA A 129 18.69 16.63 47.58
CA ALA A 129 19.65 16.05 48.51
C ALA A 129 19.66 14.50 48.52
N GLY A 130 18.61 13.86 47.97
CA GLY A 130 18.49 12.40 47.85
C GLY A 130 18.93 11.83 46.50
N LEU A 131 19.39 12.67 45.57
CA LEU A 131 20.05 12.30 44.32
C LEU A 131 21.56 12.16 44.54
#